data_AF-A0A1G4RX88-F1
#
_entry.id   AF-A0A1G4RX88-F1
#
_cell.length_a   1.000
_cell.length_b   1.000
_cell.length_c   1.000
_cell.angle_alpha   90.00
_cell.angle_beta   90.00
_cell.angle_gamma   90.00
#
_symmetry.space_group_name_H-M   'P 1'
#
loop_
_entity.id
_entity.type
_entity.pdbx_description
1 polymer ?
#
loop_
_entity_poly.entity_id
_entity_poly.type
_entity_poly.pdbx_seq_one_letter_code
_entity_poly.pdbx_strand_id
1 'polypeptide(L)'
;MPLLIVRNDITTMAVDAIVNAANSSLLGGGGVDGAIHRAAGPKLLEECRGLGGCATGDAVITGGYDLPARYVIHTVGPVWQGGGLGEERALRSCYRRSLEIAWEHALESVAFPLISSGIYGYPKDQALRIAVEEIGAFLLEDHDLTAYIVVFDRASYDIGGQLFAGISAYIDDNYADAHIDSLLERASRQNAMFGAMQSFGISGAFPRAKTTVHKDRKTSEPTAAVAASTVAESKEAIELCDALCDECALPTDESLDDHMKMLDESFSQMLLRKIDESGMTDAECYKKANIDRKLFSKIRSDRFYKPSKPTVISFAIALRLPLPETRELLSKAGFALSHSSKFDLIIEYFIERGNYDVFEINEALFAFDQPLLA
;
A
#
# COMPACT_ATOMS: atom_id res chain seq x y z
N MET A 1 -5.88 -11.84 10.20
CA MET A 1 -5.51 -10.96 11.33
C MET A 1 -4.39 -10.00 10.90
N PRO A 2 -4.66 -9.04 9.99
CA PRO A 2 -3.63 -8.12 9.55
C PRO A 2 -3.49 -6.91 10.47
N LEU A 3 -2.26 -6.43 10.65
CA LEU A 3 -1.93 -5.08 11.10
C LEU A 3 -1.78 -4.16 9.88
N LEU A 4 -2.65 -3.18 9.71
CA LEU A 4 -2.65 -2.31 8.53
C LEU A 4 -2.28 -0.87 8.91
N ILE A 5 -1.37 -0.25 8.18
CA ILE A 5 -1.11 1.19 8.30
C ILE A 5 -1.98 1.89 7.24
N VAL A 6 -2.79 2.86 7.65
CA VAL A 6 -3.73 3.52 6.73
C VAL A 6 -3.69 5.03 6.88
N ARG A 7 -3.72 5.74 5.75
CA ARG A 7 -3.90 7.18 5.74
C ARG A 7 -5.38 7.51 5.80
N ASN A 8 -5.86 7.97 6.95
CA ASN A 8 -7.27 8.33 7.11
C ASN A 8 -7.49 9.31 8.27
N ASP A 9 -8.70 9.86 8.37
CA ASP A 9 -9.20 10.45 9.61
C ASP A 9 -9.77 9.33 10.49
N ILE A 10 -9.18 9.14 11.67
CA ILE A 10 -9.57 8.08 12.61
C ILE A 10 -11.03 8.20 13.03
N THR A 11 -11.60 9.41 13.04
CA THR A 11 -13.02 9.65 13.40
C THR A 11 -14.01 9.10 12.37
N THR A 12 -13.52 8.74 11.17
CA THR A 12 -14.34 8.20 10.08
C THR A 12 -14.17 6.69 9.88
N MET A 13 -13.30 6.04 10.68
CA MET A 13 -13.04 4.61 10.59
C MET A 13 -14.28 3.80 11.00
N ALA A 14 -14.79 2.98 10.08
CA ALA A 14 -15.87 2.02 10.34
C ALA A 14 -15.28 0.69 10.88
N VAL A 15 -14.89 0.71 12.15
CA VAL A 15 -14.31 -0.42 12.90
C VAL A 15 -15.06 -0.59 14.23
N ASP A 16 -14.83 -1.67 14.98
CA ASP A 16 -15.54 -1.85 16.26
C ASP A 16 -15.10 -0.83 17.31
N ALA A 17 -13.80 -0.56 17.42
CA ALA A 17 -13.27 0.47 18.32
C ALA A 17 -12.23 1.37 17.64
N ILE A 18 -12.26 2.66 17.97
CA ILE A 18 -11.13 3.55 17.74
C ILE A 18 -10.45 3.86 19.08
N VAL A 19 -9.15 4.07 19.04
CA VAL A 19 -8.38 4.48 20.23
C VAL A 19 -8.25 5.99 20.26
N ASN A 20 -8.51 6.58 21.41
CA ASN A 20 -8.28 7.98 21.69
C ASN A 20 -6.98 8.15 22.49
N ALA A 21 -6.04 8.94 21.96
CA ALA A 21 -4.87 9.39 22.71
C ALA A 21 -5.28 10.57 23.63
N ALA A 22 -5.78 10.21 24.82
CA ALA A 22 -6.35 11.12 25.79
C ALA A 22 -5.30 11.66 26.77
N ASN A 23 -5.73 12.63 27.58
CA ASN A 23 -5.03 13.05 28.79
C ASN A 23 -5.68 12.41 30.03
N SER A 24 -5.00 12.47 31.18
CA SER A 24 -5.43 11.78 32.41
C SER A 24 -6.80 12.17 32.95
N SER A 25 -7.34 13.35 32.57
CA SER A 25 -8.69 13.75 32.99
C SER A 25 -9.80 13.06 32.20
N LEU A 26 -9.54 12.58 30.98
CA LEU A 26 -10.52 12.09 30.00
C LEU A 26 -11.60 13.12 29.60
N LEU A 27 -11.44 14.40 29.93
CA LEU A 27 -12.43 15.44 29.67
C LEU A 27 -12.22 16.16 28.34
N GLY A 28 -11.61 15.47 27.37
CA GLY A 28 -11.23 16.00 26.07
C GLY A 28 -9.98 16.89 26.11
N GLY A 29 -9.62 17.39 24.93
CA GLY A 29 -8.38 18.14 24.73
C GLY A 29 -8.19 18.62 23.29
N GLY A 30 -6.94 18.85 22.91
CA GLY A 30 -6.55 19.16 21.53
C GLY A 30 -6.29 17.91 20.68
N GLY A 31 -5.80 18.11 19.45
CA GLY A 31 -5.38 17.00 18.58
C GLY A 31 -6.48 15.99 18.27
N VAL A 32 -6.13 14.71 18.28
CA VAL A 32 -7.06 13.59 18.00
C VAL A 32 -8.15 13.47 19.06
N ASP A 33 -7.85 13.75 20.33
CA ASP A 33 -8.82 13.72 21.44
C ASP A 33 -9.96 14.72 21.20
N GLY A 34 -9.60 15.96 20.87
CA GLY A 34 -10.59 16.97 20.50
C GLY A 34 -11.38 16.61 19.24
N ALA A 35 -10.76 15.96 18.25
CA ALA A 35 -11.44 15.52 17.04
C ALA A 35 -12.48 14.43 17.33
N ILE A 36 -12.09 13.42 18.11
CA ILE A 36 -12.97 12.33 18.55
C ILE A 36 -14.15 12.89 19.36
N HIS A 37 -13.91 13.76 20.35
CA HIS A 37 -15.00 14.37 21.13
C HIS A 37 -15.97 15.20 20.28
N ARG A 38 -15.49 15.93 19.28
CA ARG A 38 -16.35 16.68 18.37
C ARG A 38 -17.20 15.76 17.48
N ALA A 39 -16.60 14.68 16.98
CA ALA A 39 -17.27 13.74 16.08
C ALA A 39 -18.26 12.81 16.80
N ALA A 40 -17.94 12.36 18.03
CA ALA A 40 -18.80 11.52 18.85
C ALA A 40 -19.99 12.26 19.48
N GLY A 41 -19.92 13.59 19.56
CA GLY A 41 -20.95 14.42 20.18
C GLY A 41 -20.84 14.50 21.71
N PRO A 42 -21.72 15.29 22.36
CA PRO A 42 -21.58 15.67 23.78
C PRO A 42 -21.72 14.50 24.76
N LYS A 43 -22.40 13.42 24.37
CA LYS A 43 -22.64 12.25 25.23
C LYS A 43 -21.34 11.51 25.59
N LEU A 44 -20.33 11.55 24.72
CA LEU A 44 -19.01 10.98 25.04
C LEU A 44 -18.40 11.66 26.26
N LEU A 45 -18.46 12.99 26.32
CA LEU A 45 -17.94 13.74 27.47
C LEU A 45 -18.75 13.47 28.75
N GLU A 46 -20.06 13.24 28.63
CA GLU A 46 -20.91 12.88 29.77
C GLU A 46 -20.51 11.53 30.38
N GLU A 47 -20.25 10.52 29.54
CA GLU A 47 -19.77 9.22 30.02
C GLU A 47 -18.35 9.31 30.60
N CYS A 48 -17.43 10.03 29.95
CA CYS A 48 -16.06 10.21 30.46
C CYS A 48 -16.03 10.82 31.86
N ARG A 49 -16.96 11.72 32.21
CA ARG A 49 -17.08 12.29 33.56
C ARG A 49 -17.38 11.23 34.62
N GLY A 50 -18.05 10.14 34.25
CA GLY A 50 -18.35 9.02 35.14
C GLY A 50 -17.16 8.08 35.42
N LEU A 51 -16.09 8.15 34.60
CA LEU A 51 -14.94 7.24 34.70
C LEU A 51 -13.91 7.66 35.75
N GLY A 52 -13.85 8.95 36.10
CA GLY A 52 -12.92 9.46 37.12
C GLY A 52 -11.47 9.63 36.66
N GLY A 53 -11.21 9.57 35.34
CA GLY A 53 -9.88 9.74 34.74
C GLY A 53 -9.23 8.41 34.35
N CYS A 54 -7.98 8.47 33.87
CA CYS A 54 -7.17 7.30 33.50
C CYS A 54 -5.69 7.55 33.79
N ALA A 55 -4.98 6.55 34.29
CA ALA A 55 -3.55 6.64 34.55
C ALA A 55 -2.74 6.54 33.25
N THR A 56 -1.54 7.13 33.24
CA THR A 56 -0.59 6.98 32.13
C THR A 56 -0.20 5.52 31.94
N GLY A 57 -0.26 5.02 30.70
CA GLY A 57 -0.02 3.62 30.37
C GLY A 57 -1.24 2.71 30.49
N ASP A 58 -2.38 3.24 30.93
CA ASP A 58 -3.63 2.49 31.10
C ASP A 58 -4.68 2.89 30.05
N ALA A 59 -5.79 2.16 29.99
CA ALA A 59 -6.88 2.44 29.07
C ALA A 59 -8.26 2.10 29.66
N VAL A 60 -9.30 2.80 29.18
CA VAL A 60 -10.70 2.61 29.53
C VAL A 60 -11.59 2.68 28.29
N ILE A 61 -12.78 2.11 28.32
CA ILE A 61 -13.70 2.05 27.17
C ILE A 61 -15.00 2.81 27.42
N THR A 62 -15.53 3.44 26.38
CA THR A 62 -16.82 4.12 26.34
C THR A 62 -17.58 3.75 25.06
N GLY A 63 -18.84 4.17 24.95
CA GLY A 63 -19.57 4.11 23.69
C GLY A 63 -18.97 5.05 22.63
N GLY A 64 -19.14 4.70 21.35
CA GLY A 64 -18.70 5.54 20.23
C GLY A 64 -19.68 6.67 19.85
N TYR A 65 -20.92 6.59 20.31
CA TYR A 65 -21.97 7.60 20.08
C TYR A 65 -22.21 7.91 18.60
N ASP A 66 -21.95 9.14 18.17
CA ASP A 66 -22.19 9.59 16.79
C ASP A 66 -21.06 9.14 15.83
N LEU A 67 -20.01 8.48 16.33
CA LEU A 67 -18.96 7.90 15.50
C LEU A 67 -19.46 6.67 14.72
N PRO A 68 -18.88 6.37 13.54
CA PRO A 68 -19.07 5.09 12.87
C PRO A 68 -18.59 3.89 13.70
N ALA A 69 -17.58 4.12 14.55
CA ALA A 69 -17.07 3.11 15.46
C ALA A 69 -18.00 2.90 16.66
N ARG A 70 -18.14 1.64 17.09
CA ARG A 70 -19.08 1.27 18.17
C ARG A 70 -18.58 1.71 19.55
N TYR A 71 -17.27 1.74 19.74
CA TYR A 71 -16.61 2.07 20.99
C TYR A 71 -15.44 3.04 20.79
N VAL A 72 -15.11 3.75 21.86
CA VAL A 72 -13.85 4.51 21.97
C VAL A 72 -13.06 3.95 23.14
N ILE A 73 -11.82 3.53 22.88
CA ILE A 73 -10.87 3.11 23.92
C ILE A 73 -9.96 4.30 24.21
N HIS A 74 -10.09 4.90 25.37
CA HIS A 74 -9.29 6.04 25.80
C HIS A 74 -8.05 5.55 26.53
N THR A 75 -6.88 5.88 26.01
CA THR A 75 -5.60 5.57 26.65
C THR A 75 -4.77 6.82 26.86
N VAL A 76 -3.98 6.85 27.93
CA VAL A 76 -3.18 8.02 28.31
C VAL A 76 -1.71 7.71 28.06
N GLY A 77 -1.19 8.24 26.96
CA GLY A 77 0.22 8.10 26.61
C GLY A 77 1.16 8.89 27.55
N PRO A 78 2.45 8.56 27.57
CA PRO A 78 3.46 9.36 28.28
C PRO A 78 3.77 10.67 27.54
N VAL A 79 4.14 11.70 28.28
CA VAL A 79 4.80 12.90 27.74
C VAL A 79 6.28 12.60 27.56
N TRP A 80 6.84 12.87 26.38
CA TRP A 80 8.24 12.61 26.10
C TRP A 80 9.16 13.57 26.87
N GLN A 81 10.10 13.02 27.64
CA GLN A 81 11.10 13.78 28.40
C GLN A 81 12.54 13.31 28.14
N GLY A 82 12.77 12.65 26.99
CA GLY A 82 14.08 12.14 26.60
C GLY A 82 14.27 10.64 26.79
N GLY A 83 13.23 9.89 27.20
CA GLY A 83 13.20 8.42 27.17
C GLY A 83 13.77 7.72 28.40
N GLY A 84 14.27 8.48 29.39
CA GLY A 84 14.92 7.95 30.58
C GLY A 84 13.99 7.72 31.78
N LEU A 85 12.71 8.04 31.68
CA LEU A 85 11.74 8.04 32.79
C LEU A 85 10.68 6.93 32.67
N GLY A 86 10.92 5.95 31.78
CA GLY A 86 10.01 4.84 31.56
C GLY A 86 8.90 5.14 30.55
N GLU A 87 9.05 6.18 29.73
CA GLU A 87 8.10 6.56 28.69
C GLU A 87 7.84 5.40 27.72
N GLU A 88 8.89 4.70 27.27
CA GLU A 88 8.72 3.54 26.39
C GLU A 88 7.83 2.46 27.02
N ARG A 89 8.04 2.14 28.31
CA ARG A 89 7.22 1.16 29.03
C ARG A 89 5.76 1.60 29.10
N ALA A 90 5.51 2.88 29.39
CA ALA A 90 4.16 3.43 29.44
C ALA A 90 3.49 3.41 28.06
N LEU A 91 4.20 3.79 26.99
CA LEU A 91 3.67 3.78 25.63
C LEU A 91 3.33 2.35 25.17
N ARG A 92 4.22 1.38 25.43
CA ARG A 92 3.94 -0.05 25.19
C ARG A 92 2.68 -0.52 25.92
N SER A 93 2.54 -0.13 27.18
CA SER A 93 1.36 -0.44 27.99
C SER A 93 0.06 0.13 27.41
N CYS A 94 0.09 1.33 26.81
CA CYS A 94 -1.10 1.92 26.16
C CYS A 94 -1.64 1.02 25.04
N TYR A 95 -0.75 0.54 24.15
CA TYR A 95 -1.13 -0.37 23.07
C TYR A 95 -1.64 -1.69 23.63
N ARG A 96 -0.89 -2.31 24.55
CA ARG A 96 -1.26 -3.59 25.15
C ARG A 96 -2.63 -3.53 25.84
N ARG A 97 -2.85 -2.57 26.75
CA ARG A 97 -4.13 -2.48 27.48
C ARG A 97 -5.30 -2.18 26.54
N SER A 98 -5.09 -1.37 25.51
CA SER A 98 -6.13 -1.11 24.52
C SER A 98 -6.50 -2.36 23.71
N LEU A 99 -5.51 -3.17 23.33
CA LEU A 99 -5.72 -4.46 22.65
C LEU A 99 -6.42 -5.47 23.56
N GLU A 100 -6.00 -5.57 24.83
CA GLU A 100 -6.64 -6.43 25.83
C GLU A 100 -8.12 -6.05 26.01
N ILE A 101 -8.45 -4.75 26.14
CA ILE A 101 -9.83 -4.28 26.22
C ILE A 101 -10.61 -4.67 24.96
N ALA A 102 -10.06 -4.45 23.76
CA ALA A 102 -10.73 -4.81 22.52
C ALA A 102 -11.02 -6.32 22.46
N TRP A 103 -10.06 -7.14 22.90
CA TRP A 103 -10.22 -8.59 22.95
C TRP A 103 -11.24 -9.04 24.01
N GLU A 104 -11.16 -8.52 25.24
CA GLU A 104 -12.09 -8.80 26.35
C GLU A 104 -13.54 -8.46 25.98
N HIS A 105 -13.73 -7.43 25.14
CA HIS A 105 -15.03 -7.02 24.60
C HIS A 105 -15.47 -7.78 23.33
N ALA A 106 -14.70 -8.78 22.89
CA ALA A 106 -14.94 -9.57 21.69
C ALA A 106 -15.12 -8.71 20.43
N LEU A 107 -14.27 -7.69 20.29
CA LEU A 107 -14.23 -6.84 19.10
C LEU A 107 -13.40 -7.50 18.00
N GLU A 108 -13.79 -7.31 16.73
CA GLU A 108 -13.09 -7.89 15.57
C GLU A 108 -12.09 -6.89 14.95
N SER A 109 -12.25 -5.59 15.23
CA SER A 109 -11.40 -4.55 14.66
C SER A 109 -11.13 -3.36 15.58
N VAL A 110 -9.89 -2.88 15.59
CA VAL A 110 -9.48 -1.69 16.37
C VAL A 110 -8.55 -0.78 15.57
N ALA A 111 -8.76 0.53 15.64
CA ALA A 111 -7.92 1.52 14.98
C ALA A 111 -7.21 2.43 15.98
N PHE A 112 -5.89 2.53 15.86
CA PHE A 112 -5.00 3.31 16.71
C PHE A 112 -4.54 4.58 16.00
N PRO A 113 -4.50 5.74 16.67
CA PRO A 113 -3.63 6.83 16.25
C PRO A 113 -2.20 6.50 16.65
N LEU A 114 -1.23 7.29 16.19
CA LEU A 114 0.14 7.19 16.68
C LEU A 114 0.25 7.86 18.07
N ILE A 115 0.03 7.09 19.14
CA ILE A 115 -0.08 7.58 20.53
C ILE A 115 1.17 8.37 20.93
N SER A 116 0.97 9.48 21.66
CA SER A 116 2.01 10.42 22.15
C SER A 116 2.85 11.17 21.09
N SER A 117 2.75 10.84 19.80
CA SER A 117 3.57 11.44 18.73
C SER A 117 3.18 12.86 18.29
N GLY A 118 2.04 13.36 18.80
CA GLY A 118 1.55 14.71 18.55
C GLY A 118 1.99 15.69 19.64
N ILE A 119 1.03 16.19 20.41
CA ILE A 119 1.26 17.20 21.47
C ILE A 119 2.26 16.72 22.54
N TYR A 120 2.30 15.42 22.83
CA TYR A 120 3.20 14.84 23.85
C TYR A 120 4.64 14.63 23.35
N GLY A 121 4.91 14.89 22.07
CA GLY A 121 6.27 15.05 21.52
C GLY A 121 7.10 13.77 21.44
N TYR A 122 6.48 12.58 21.55
CA TYR A 122 7.22 11.32 21.39
C TYR A 122 7.79 11.23 19.96
N PRO A 123 9.08 10.89 19.77
CA PRO A 123 9.66 10.72 18.44
C PRO A 123 8.82 9.75 17.59
N LYS A 124 8.42 10.19 16.40
CA LYS A 124 7.43 9.50 15.55
C LYS A 124 7.93 8.12 15.11
N ASP A 125 9.20 8.03 14.72
CA ASP A 125 9.90 6.79 14.40
C ASP A 125 9.87 5.78 15.56
N GLN A 126 10.17 6.24 16.77
CA GLN A 126 10.17 5.37 17.96
C GLN A 126 8.75 4.97 18.36
N ALA A 127 7.79 5.90 18.31
CA ALA A 127 6.40 5.65 18.65
C ALA A 127 5.77 4.62 17.70
N LEU A 128 6.11 4.70 16.41
CA LEU A 128 5.62 3.79 15.38
C LEU A 128 6.20 2.40 15.54
N ARG A 129 7.51 2.30 15.73
CA ARG A 129 8.17 1.04 16.04
C ARG A 129 7.53 0.35 17.24
N ILE A 130 7.29 1.09 18.32
CA ILE A 130 6.61 0.57 19.53
C ILE A 130 5.19 0.10 19.22
N ALA A 131 4.41 0.89 18.48
CA ALA A 131 3.05 0.53 18.08
C ALA A 131 3.01 -0.80 17.32
N VAL A 132 3.87 -0.89 16.31
CA VAL A 132 4.04 -2.06 15.44
C VAL A 132 4.46 -3.29 16.23
N GLU A 133 5.50 -3.17 17.06
CA GLU A 133 6.01 -4.30 17.86
C GLU A 133 4.95 -4.85 18.81
N GLU A 134 4.26 -3.97 19.56
CA GLU A 134 3.26 -4.41 20.55
C GLU A 134 2.00 -4.96 19.89
N ILE A 135 1.49 -4.31 18.84
CA ILE A 135 0.31 -4.81 18.11
C ILE A 135 0.66 -6.13 17.42
N GLY A 136 1.81 -6.20 16.73
CA GLY A 136 2.27 -7.41 16.05
C GLY A 136 2.43 -8.57 17.03
N ALA A 137 3.10 -8.36 18.17
CA ALA A 137 3.25 -9.38 19.20
C ALA A 137 1.90 -9.89 19.70
N PHE A 138 0.95 -8.99 19.96
CA PHE A 138 -0.39 -9.36 20.41
C PHE A 138 -1.14 -10.21 19.38
N LEU A 139 -1.08 -9.85 18.09
CA LEU A 139 -1.75 -10.60 17.02
C LEU A 139 -1.12 -11.98 16.75
N LEU A 140 0.15 -12.18 17.11
CA LEU A 140 0.81 -13.48 16.97
C LEU A 140 0.28 -14.53 17.96
N GLU A 141 -0.27 -14.11 19.10
CA GLU A 141 -0.81 -14.98 20.17
C GLU A 141 -2.21 -15.57 19.89
N ASP A 142 -2.58 -15.73 18.61
CA ASP A 142 -3.88 -16.28 18.15
C ASP A 142 -5.13 -15.43 18.49
N HIS A 143 -4.94 -14.12 18.70
CA HIS A 143 -6.04 -13.16 18.81
C HIS A 143 -6.59 -12.78 17.42
N ASP A 144 -7.82 -13.21 17.10
CA ASP A 144 -8.52 -12.87 15.83
C ASP A 144 -9.04 -11.44 15.83
N LEU A 145 -8.10 -10.49 15.73
CA LEU A 145 -8.32 -9.06 15.73
C LEU A 145 -7.65 -8.43 14.50
N THR A 146 -8.33 -7.49 13.85
CA THR A 146 -7.73 -6.64 12.81
C THR A 146 -7.35 -5.31 13.43
N ALA A 147 -6.07 -4.93 13.33
CA ALA A 147 -5.58 -3.68 13.90
C ALA A 147 -5.18 -2.69 12.81
N TYR A 148 -5.52 -1.42 13.00
CA TYR A 148 -5.13 -0.34 12.10
C TYR A 148 -4.24 0.67 12.83
N ILE A 149 -3.16 1.12 12.22
CA ILE A 149 -2.45 2.34 12.62
C ILE A 149 -2.87 3.44 11.64
N VAL A 150 -3.62 4.41 12.13
CA VAL A 150 -4.21 5.50 11.35
C VAL A 150 -3.32 6.73 11.42
N VAL A 151 -2.85 7.16 10.26
CA VAL A 151 -1.93 8.29 10.11
C VAL A 151 -2.62 9.41 9.34
N PHE A 152 -2.65 10.62 9.92
CA PHE A 152 -3.45 11.73 9.38
C PHE A 152 -2.69 12.56 8.33
N ASP A 153 -1.39 12.84 8.52
CA ASP A 153 -0.61 13.72 7.63
C ASP A 153 0.65 13.07 7.01
N ARG A 154 1.20 13.75 5.99
CA ARG A 154 2.48 13.40 5.32
C ARG A 154 3.73 13.72 6.13
N ALA A 155 3.67 14.70 7.03
CA ALA A 155 4.80 15.18 7.84
C ALA A 155 4.97 14.37 9.15
N SER A 156 4.20 13.32 9.32
CA SER A 156 4.21 12.43 10.49
C SER A 156 5.06 11.18 10.30
N TYR A 157 5.61 11.03 9.10
CA TYR A 157 6.66 10.10 8.79
C TYR A 157 7.86 10.90 8.29
N ASP A 158 8.65 11.46 9.22
CA ASP A 158 10.06 11.68 8.90
C ASP A 158 10.69 10.28 8.94
N ILE A 159 10.69 9.61 7.77
CA ILE A 159 11.58 8.47 7.57
C ILE A 159 12.97 8.93 7.97
N GLY A 160 13.69 8.14 8.77
CA GLY A 160 15.06 8.45 9.13
C GLY A 160 15.81 8.86 7.87
N GLY A 161 16.24 10.12 7.77
CA GLY A 161 16.56 10.76 6.48
C GLY A 161 17.59 10.01 5.63
N GLN A 162 18.38 9.12 6.25
CA GLN A 162 19.30 8.19 5.59
C GLN A 162 18.59 7.10 4.78
N LEU A 163 17.51 6.48 5.30
CA LEU A 163 16.73 5.47 4.58
C LEU A 163 16.01 6.11 3.39
N PHE A 164 15.38 7.28 3.59
CA PHE A 164 14.74 8.00 2.51
C PHE A 164 15.74 8.41 1.43
N ALA A 165 16.88 9.01 1.80
CA ALA A 165 17.92 9.38 0.84
C ALA A 165 18.48 8.15 0.10
N GLY A 166 18.66 7.02 0.81
CA GLY A 166 19.13 5.78 0.20
C GLY A 166 18.16 5.20 -0.82
N ILE A 167 16.86 5.24 -0.53
CA ILE A 167 15.81 4.78 -1.44
C ILE A 167 15.64 5.77 -2.61
N SER A 168 15.65 7.08 -2.35
CA SER A 168 15.60 8.10 -3.41
C SER A 168 16.76 7.95 -4.39
N ALA A 169 18.00 7.83 -3.89
CA ALA A 169 19.16 7.61 -4.75
C ALA A 169 19.03 6.32 -5.56
N TYR A 170 18.56 5.22 -4.94
CA TYR A 170 18.33 3.97 -5.66
C TYR A 170 17.24 4.09 -6.73
N ILE A 171 16.15 4.80 -6.45
CA ILE A 171 15.12 5.07 -7.44
C ILE A 171 15.71 5.92 -8.55
N ASP A 172 16.42 7.00 -8.26
CA ASP A 172 17.00 7.88 -9.28
C ASP A 172 18.02 7.14 -10.17
N ASP A 173 18.84 6.25 -9.60
CA ASP A 173 19.84 5.46 -10.34
C ASP A 173 19.23 4.34 -11.21
N ASN A 174 18.06 3.80 -10.81
CA ASN A 174 17.45 2.63 -11.46
C ASN A 174 16.13 2.95 -12.20
N TYR A 175 15.58 4.14 -12.02
CA TYR A 175 14.39 4.63 -12.73
C TYR A 175 14.85 5.35 -13.99
N ALA A 176 14.78 4.64 -15.12
CA ALA A 176 15.30 5.10 -16.41
C ALA A 176 14.91 6.55 -16.77
N ASP A 177 15.90 7.28 -17.29
CA ASP A 177 15.97 8.66 -17.83
C ASP A 177 14.93 9.04 -18.92
N ALA A 178 13.72 8.46 -18.94
CA ALA A 178 12.76 8.58 -20.04
C ALA A 178 11.60 9.57 -19.79
N HIS A 179 11.72 10.52 -18.85
CA HIS A 179 10.70 11.58 -18.71
C HIS A 179 11.18 13.02 -18.50
N ILE A 180 12.50 13.24 -18.44
CA ILE A 180 13.04 14.61 -18.35
C ILE A 180 13.08 15.26 -19.75
N ASP A 181 13.41 14.51 -20.80
CA ASP A 181 13.49 15.08 -22.16
C ASP A 181 12.14 15.53 -22.73
N SER A 182 11.05 14.81 -22.45
CA SER A 182 9.72 15.18 -22.96
C SER A 182 9.15 16.45 -22.30
N LEU A 183 9.42 16.65 -21.00
CA LEU A 183 8.95 17.83 -20.27
C LEU A 183 9.84 19.05 -20.53
N LEU A 184 11.16 18.87 -20.66
CA LEU A 184 12.09 19.93 -21.03
C LEU A 184 11.95 20.36 -22.49
N GLU A 185 11.68 19.44 -23.43
CA GLU A 185 11.36 19.83 -24.83
C GLU A 185 10.03 20.58 -24.93
N ARG A 186 8.99 20.16 -24.17
CA ARG A 186 7.69 20.85 -24.15
C ARG A 186 7.79 22.24 -23.51
N ALA A 187 8.54 22.37 -22.42
CA ALA A 187 8.82 23.65 -21.78
C ALA A 187 9.66 24.58 -22.67
N SER A 188 10.63 24.02 -23.41
CA SER A 188 11.48 24.78 -24.34
C SER A 188 10.69 25.26 -25.57
N ARG A 189 9.77 24.45 -26.10
CA ARG A 189 8.86 24.87 -27.20
C ARG A 189 7.85 25.93 -26.74
N GLN A 190 7.30 25.81 -25.52
CA GLN A 190 6.40 26.83 -24.96
C GLN A 190 7.14 28.15 -24.68
N ASN A 191 8.35 28.10 -24.13
CA ASN A 191 9.16 29.30 -23.88
C ASN A 191 9.65 29.97 -25.17
N ALA A 192 9.99 29.20 -26.21
CA ALA A 192 10.34 29.76 -27.52
C ALA A 192 9.14 30.45 -28.19
N MET A 193 7.93 29.88 -28.06
CA MET A 193 6.70 30.47 -28.60
C MET A 193 6.29 31.74 -27.83
N PHE A 194 6.46 31.75 -26.49
CA PHE A 194 6.18 32.91 -25.64
C PHE A 194 7.19 34.06 -25.86
N GLY A 195 8.47 33.73 -26.06
CA GLY A 195 9.52 34.69 -26.40
C GLY A 195 9.33 35.34 -27.78
N ALA A 196 8.87 34.57 -28.77
CA ALA A 196 8.54 35.10 -30.09
C ALA A 196 7.32 36.04 -30.06
N MET A 197 6.32 35.81 -29.20
CA MET A 197 5.16 36.70 -29.10
C MET A 197 5.49 38.04 -28.41
N GLN A 198 6.46 38.07 -27.49
CA GLN A 198 6.88 39.30 -26.81
C GLN A 198 7.72 40.23 -27.70
N SER A 199 8.51 39.68 -28.64
CA SER A 199 9.29 40.50 -29.59
C SER A 199 8.42 41.20 -30.65
N PHE A 200 7.18 40.74 -30.87
CA PHE A 200 6.21 41.37 -31.77
C PHE A 200 5.19 42.29 -31.06
N GLY A 201 5.36 42.56 -29.76
CA GLY A 201 4.61 43.62 -29.06
C GLY A 201 3.09 43.40 -28.95
N ILE A 202 2.61 42.16 -28.93
CA ILE A 202 1.18 41.86 -28.78
C ILE A 202 0.85 41.71 -27.29
N SER A 203 0.24 42.74 -26.68
CA SER A 203 -0.37 42.63 -25.35
C SER A 203 -1.89 42.44 -25.49
N GLY A 204 -2.42 41.30 -25.04
CA GLY A 204 -3.86 41.05 -25.07
C GLY A 204 -4.26 39.85 -24.21
N ALA A 205 -5.10 40.10 -23.20
CA ALA A 205 -5.65 39.11 -22.29
C ALA A 205 -6.48 38.03 -23.01
N PHE A 206 -6.35 36.77 -22.58
CA PHE A 206 -7.24 35.68 -23.02
C PHE A 206 -8.21 35.24 -21.91
N PRO A 207 -9.51 35.01 -22.21
CA PRO A 207 -10.55 34.73 -21.23
C PRO A 207 -10.63 33.25 -20.84
N ARG A 208 -11.16 33.00 -19.64
CA ARG A 208 -11.52 31.67 -19.10
C ARG A 208 -12.58 30.99 -19.98
N ALA A 209 -12.26 29.83 -20.56
CA ALA A 209 -13.25 28.96 -21.22
C ALA A 209 -13.79 27.91 -20.24
N LYS A 210 -15.13 27.89 -20.09
CA LYS A 210 -15.93 26.85 -19.42
C LYS A 210 -16.12 25.67 -20.38
N THR A 211 -15.81 24.46 -19.95
CA THR A 211 -16.17 23.23 -20.66
C THR A 211 -17.67 22.97 -20.49
N THR A 212 -18.43 23.08 -21.57
CA THR A 212 -19.78 22.53 -21.69
C THR A 212 -19.72 21.29 -22.57
N VAL A 213 -20.26 20.20 -22.04
CA VAL A 213 -20.53 18.95 -22.75
C VAL A 213 -21.78 19.16 -23.59
N HIS A 214 -21.71 18.96 -24.91
CA HIS A 214 -22.90 18.68 -25.71
C HIS A 214 -22.67 17.61 -26.77
N LYS A 215 -23.76 16.87 -26.95
CA LYS A 215 -24.01 15.62 -27.65
C LYS A 215 -24.41 15.91 -29.09
N ASP A 216 -24.23 14.90 -29.96
CA ASP A 216 -25.11 14.50 -31.09
C ASP A 216 -24.49 14.45 -32.51
N ARG A 217 -24.38 13.19 -32.99
CA ARG A 217 -25.00 12.62 -34.20
C ARG A 217 -24.98 13.44 -35.51
N LYS A 218 -24.37 12.90 -36.57
CA LYS A 218 -25.08 12.21 -37.69
C LYS A 218 -24.15 11.70 -38.81
N THR A 219 -24.59 10.55 -39.32
CA THR A 219 -24.30 9.79 -40.55
C THR A 219 -24.23 10.57 -41.87
N SER A 220 -23.37 10.11 -42.80
CA SER A 220 -23.76 9.78 -44.20
C SER A 220 -22.58 9.19 -45.00
N GLU A 221 -22.80 8.04 -45.64
CA GLU A 221 -21.99 7.48 -46.74
C GLU A 221 -22.06 8.35 -48.02
N PRO A 222 -21.19 8.10 -49.02
CA PRO A 222 -21.76 7.58 -50.27
C PRO A 222 -20.90 6.54 -51.03
N THR A 223 -21.58 5.45 -51.43
CA THR A 223 -21.64 4.77 -52.76
C THR A 223 -20.39 4.43 -53.61
N ALA A 224 -20.49 3.24 -54.21
CA ALA A 224 -19.52 2.52 -55.02
C ALA A 224 -19.44 2.89 -56.53
N ALA A 225 -18.35 2.38 -57.13
CA ALA A 225 -18.08 2.04 -58.54
C ALA A 225 -17.48 3.13 -59.45
N VAL A 226 -16.32 2.86 -60.07
CA VAL A 226 -16.14 2.45 -61.49
C VAL A 226 -14.66 2.05 -61.78
N ALA A 227 -14.50 0.88 -62.42
CA ALA A 227 -13.45 0.35 -63.35
C ALA A 227 -11.94 0.52 -63.02
N ALA A 228 -11.16 -0.55 -62.78
CA ALA A 228 -10.67 -1.59 -63.71
C ALA A 228 -9.61 -1.11 -64.72
N SER A 229 -8.32 -1.25 -64.36
CA SER A 229 -7.17 -1.38 -65.26
C SER A 229 -5.87 -1.42 -64.44
N THR A 230 -5.35 -2.62 -64.13
CA THR A 230 -3.91 -2.98 -63.99
C THR A 230 -3.79 -4.35 -63.29
N VAL A 231 -3.74 -5.45 -64.04
CA VAL A 231 -3.58 -6.82 -63.49
C VAL A 231 -2.37 -7.54 -64.12
N ALA A 232 -1.30 -6.82 -64.46
CA ALA A 232 -0.14 -7.41 -65.13
C ALA A 232 1.18 -7.32 -64.36
N GLU A 233 1.24 -6.65 -63.20
CA GLU A 233 2.50 -6.47 -62.44
C GLU A 233 2.53 -7.20 -61.09
N SER A 234 1.54 -8.06 -60.79
CA SER A 234 1.40 -8.70 -59.48
C SER A 234 1.84 -10.17 -59.40
N LYS A 235 2.33 -10.78 -60.48
CA LYS A 235 2.77 -12.19 -60.46
C LYS A 235 4.23 -12.39 -60.05
N GLU A 236 5.14 -11.54 -60.52
CA GLU A 236 6.58 -11.66 -60.19
C GLU A 236 6.90 -11.29 -58.73
N ALA A 237 6.08 -10.44 -58.09
CA ALA A 237 6.25 -10.09 -56.67
C ALA A 237 5.76 -11.19 -55.71
N ILE A 238 4.86 -12.07 -56.16
CA ILE A 238 4.32 -13.17 -55.32
C ILE A 238 5.26 -14.38 -55.37
N GLU A 239 5.83 -14.71 -56.53
CA GLU A 239 6.79 -15.84 -56.65
C GLU A 239 8.09 -15.59 -55.88
N LEU A 240 8.52 -14.34 -55.72
CA LEU A 240 9.70 -14.01 -54.91
C LEU A 240 9.43 -14.11 -53.40
N CYS A 241 8.17 -14.00 -52.97
CA CYS A 241 7.78 -14.10 -51.56
C CYS A 241 7.66 -15.57 -51.13
N ASP A 242 7.15 -16.44 -52.00
CA ASP A 242 7.02 -17.89 -51.73
C ASP A 242 8.39 -18.59 -51.64
N ALA A 243 9.39 -18.18 -52.44
CA ALA A 243 10.72 -18.78 -52.44
C ALA A 243 11.58 -18.44 -51.20
N LEU A 244 11.22 -17.40 -50.45
CA LEU A 244 11.93 -16.98 -49.22
C LEU A 244 11.33 -17.58 -47.94
N CYS A 245 10.22 -18.32 -48.03
CA CYS A 245 9.53 -18.89 -46.87
C CYS A 245 9.91 -20.34 -46.53
N ASP A 246 10.81 -20.98 -47.28
CA ASP A 246 11.14 -22.41 -47.11
C ASP A 246 12.14 -22.71 -45.97
N GLU A 247 12.65 -21.67 -45.26
CA GLU A 247 13.51 -21.85 -44.07
C GLU A 247 12.79 -21.60 -42.72
N CYS A 248 11.48 -21.37 -42.71
CA CYS A 248 10.69 -21.14 -41.48
C CYS A 248 9.70 -22.27 -41.16
N ALA A 249 10.09 -23.53 -41.41
CA ALA A 249 9.32 -24.68 -40.96
C ALA A 249 9.36 -24.79 -39.43
N LEU A 250 8.38 -24.19 -38.74
CA LEU A 250 8.11 -24.45 -37.32
C LEU A 250 7.74 -25.94 -37.16
N PRO A 251 8.41 -26.69 -36.26
CA PRO A 251 7.98 -28.05 -35.95
C PRO A 251 6.56 -27.98 -35.40
N THR A 252 5.62 -28.64 -36.05
CA THR A 252 4.21 -28.69 -35.65
C THR A 252 3.82 -30.15 -35.46
N ASP A 253 3.85 -30.61 -34.20
CA ASP A 253 2.92 -31.67 -33.75
C ASP A 253 2.88 -31.86 -32.21
N GLU A 254 3.11 -30.81 -31.41
CA GLU A 254 2.70 -30.84 -29.99
C GLU A 254 1.30 -30.23 -29.90
N SER A 255 0.31 -31.04 -29.51
CA SER A 255 -1.04 -30.53 -29.31
C SER A 255 -1.05 -29.55 -28.13
N LEU A 256 -1.96 -28.57 -28.13
CA LEU A 256 -2.15 -27.68 -26.98
C LEU A 256 -2.37 -28.48 -25.68
N ASP A 257 -2.99 -29.65 -25.78
CA ASP A 257 -3.17 -30.60 -24.67
C ASP A 257 -1.85 -31.20 -24.17
N ASP A 258 -0.83 -31.36 -25.01
CA ASP A 258 0.49 -31.85 -24.62
C ASP A 258 1.34 -30.76 -23.95
N HIS A 259 1.24 -29.50 -24.41
CA HIS A 259 1.79 -28.36 -23.69
C HIS A 259 1.09 -28.12 -22.33
N MET A 260 -0.21 -28.38 -22.24
CA MET A 260 -0.97 -28.32 -20.98
C MET A 260 -0.63 -29.45 -20.00
N LYS A 261 -0.01 -30.55 -20.45
CA LYS A 261 0.50 -31.62 -19.57
C LYS A 261 1.87 -31.30 -18.97
N MET A 262 2.61 -30.38 -19.57
CA MET A 262 3.90 -29.86 -19.08
C MET A 262 3.76 -28.54 -18.32
N LEU A 263 2.60 -28.30 -17.69
CA LEU A 263 2.41 -27.11 -16.87
C LEU A 263 3.39 -27.13 -15.68
N ASP A 264 4.22 -26.11 -15.65
CA ASP A 264 5.07 -25.73 -14.52
C ASP A 264 4.31 -25.71 -13.20
N GLU A 265 5.05 -25.81 -12.08
CA GLU A 265 4.46 -25.60 -10.76
C GLU A 265 3.73 -24.25 -10.67
N SER A 266 2.53 -24.26 -10.10
CA SER A 266 1.75 -23.04 -9.84
C SER A 266 2.33 -22.24 -8.67
N PHE A 267 1.94 -20.97 -8.55
CA PHE A 267 2.25 -20.14 -7.39
C PHE A 267 1.93 -20.84 -6.06
N SER A 268 0.72 -21.39 -5.91
CA SER A 268 0.30 -22.04 -4.66
C SER A 268 1.19 -23.24 -4.33
N GLN A 269 1.60 -24.03 -5.34
CA GLN A 269 2.49 -25.17 -5.13
C GLN A 269 3.90 -24.73 -4.72
N MET A 270 4.47 -23.74 -5.41
CA MET A 270 5.78 -23.19 -5.08
C MET A 270 5.79 -22.58 -3.68
N LEU A 271 4.75 -21.80 -3.33
CA LEU A 271 4.62 -21.17 -2.02
C LEU A 271 4.62 -22.22 -0.90
N LEU A 272 3.79 -23.25 -1.01
CA LEU A 272 3.71 -24.30 0.01
C LEU A 272 5.03 -25.07 0.14
N ARG A 273 5.67 -25.39 -0.98
CA ARG A 273 7.02 -26.00 -0.98
C ARG A 273 8.04 -25.11 -0.27
N LYS A 274 8.01 -23.79 -0.52
CA LYS A 274 8.92 -22.82 0.14
C LYS A 274 8.63 -22.66 1.63
N ILE A 275 7.37 -22.75 2.05
CA ILE A 275 6.99 -22.80 3.46
C ILE A 275 7.62 -24.01 4.13
N ASP A 276 7.46 -25.21 3.53
CA ASP A 276 8.05 -26.44 4.05
C ASP A 276 9.59 -26.39 4.11
N GLU A 277 10.23 -25.89 3.05
CA GLU A 277 11.70 -25.70 2.98
C GLU A 277 12.23 -24.74 4.06
N SER A 278 11.45 -23.73 4.42
CA SER A 278 11.82 -22.75 5.46
C SER A 278 11.70 -23.30 6.89
N GLY A 279 11.03 -24.45 7.06
CA GLY A 279 10.72 -25.03 8.37
C GLY A 279 9.64 -24.29 9.17
N MET A 280 8.95 -23.31 8.56
CA MET A 280 7.84 -22.60 9.17
C MET A 280 6.54 -23.41 9.03
N THR A 281 5.67 -23.29 10.01
CA THR A 281 4.28 -23.74 9.88
C THR A 281 3.49 -22.80 8.96
N ASP A 282 2.43 -23.32 8.34
CA ASP A 282 1.43 -22.51 7.62
C ASP A 282 1.00 -21.28 8.46
N ALA A 283 0.75 -21.50 9.76
CA ALA A 283 0.31 -20.48 10.71
C ALA A 283 1.33 -19.36 10.89
N GLU A 284 2.59 -19.70 11.09
CA GLU A 284 3.66 -18.72 11.22
C GLU A 284 3.87 -17.96 9.91
N CYS A 285 3.78 -18.64 8.76
CA CYS A 285 4.00 -18.02 7.46
C CYS A 285 2.96 -16.93 7.16
N TYR A 286 1.66 -17.24 7.21
CA TYR A 286 0.65 -16.22 6.89
C TYR A 286 0.60 -15.11 7.94
N LYS A 287 0.91 -15.39 9.22
CA LYS A 287 1.03 -14.36 10.26
C LYS A 287 2.20 -13.41 9.98
N LYS A 288 3.38 -13.93 9.64
CA LYS A 288 4.55 -13.11 9.26
C LYS A 288 4.34 -12.33 7.97
N ALA A 289 3.60 -12.92 7.02
CA ALA A 289 3.19 -12.24 5.80
C ALA A 289 2.04 -11.25 6.02
N ASN A 290 1.55 -11.12 7.25
CA ASN A 290 0.42 -10.27 7.61
C ASN A 290 -0.86 -10.56 6.78
N ILE A 291 -1.02 -11.80 6.34
CA ILE A 291 -2.14 -12.28 5.52
C ILE A 291 -3.21 -12.91 6.40
N ASP A 292 -4.47 -12.63 6.07
CA ASP A 292 -5.60 -13.26 6.76
C ASP A 292 -5.65 -14.79 6.58
N ARG A 293 -6.00 -15.52 7.64
CA ARG A 293 -6.08 -16.98 7.64
C ARG A 293 -7.06 -17.50 6.59
N LYS A 294 -8.20 -16.81 6.36
CA LYS A 294 -9.18 -17.21 5.34
C LYS A 294 -8.62 -17.02 3.93
N LEU A 295 -7.86 -15.94 3.72
CA LEU A 295 -7.17 -15.70 2.46
C LEU A 295 -6.11 -16.78 2.20
N PHE A 296 -5.27 -17.09 3.19
CA PHE A 296 -4.29 -18.18 3.08
C PHE A 296 -4.96 -19.54 2.82
N SER A 297 -6.09 -19.82 3.49
CA SER A 297 -6.84 -21.05 3.25
C SER A 297 -7.32 -21.20 1.81
N LYS A 298 -7.67 -20.09 1.13
CA LYS A 298 -8.02 -20.11 -0.30
C LYS A 298 -6.80 -20.43 -1.16
N ILE A 299 -5.66 -19.76 -0.90
CA ILE A 299 -4.39 -20.03 -1.59
C ILE A 299 -4.00 -21.50 -1.47
N ARG A 300 -4.08 -22.06 -0.25
CA ARG A 300 -3.71 -23.45 0.01
C ARG A 300 -4.65 -24.46 -0.66
N SER A 301 -5.94 -24.16 -0.74
CA SER A 301 -6.94 -25.11 -1.25
C SER A 301 -7.11 -25.06 -2.77
N ASP A 302 -6.76 -23.93 -3.40
CA ASP A 302 -6.87 -23.72 -4.84
C ASP A 302 -5.48 -23.63 -5.49
N ARG A 303 -5.12 -24.70 -6.22
CA ARG A 303 -3.85 -24.78 -6.98
C ARG A 303 -3.70 -23.69 -8.03
N PHE A 304 -4.80 -23.14 -8.55
CA PHE A 304 -4.78 -22.11 -9.58
C PHE A 304 -5.21 -20.75 -9.04
N TYR A 305 -5.13 -20.57 -7.72
CA TYR A 305 -5.43 -19.30 -7.08
C TYR A 305 -4.58 -18.18 -7.69
N LYS A 306 -5.21 -17.05 -8.01
CA LYS A 306 -4.55 -15.87 -8.55
C LYS A 306 -4.38 -14.81 -7.47
N PRO A 307 -3.23 -14.75 -6.78
CA PRO A 307 -2.99 -13.73 -5.76
C PRO A 307 -2.81 -12.34 -6.38
N SER A 308 -2.91 -11.31 -5.53
CA SER A 308 -2.45 -9.97 -5.90
C SER A 308 -0.92 -9.90 -5.85
N LYS A 309 -0.30 -8.98 -6.60
CA LYS A 309 1.15 -8.78 -6.56
C LYS A 309 1.68 -8.44 -5.16
N PRO A 310 1.06 -7.51 -4.37
CA PRO A 310 1.47 -7.29 -2.99
C PRO A 310 1.40 -8.54 -2.11
N THR A 311 0.37 -9.39 -2.29
CA THR A 311 0.26 -10.65 -1.55
C THR A 311 1.44 -11.59 -1.81
N VAL A 312 1.86 -11.71 -3.08
CA VAL A 312 3.03 -12.54 -3.44
C VAL A 312 4.30 -12.01 -2.78
N ILE A 313 4.47 -10.69 -2.79
CA ILE A 313 5.63 -10.03 -2.17
C ILE A 313 5.58 -10.18 -0.65
N SER A 314 4.43 -10.03 0.02
CA SER A 314 4.30 -10.27 1.47
C SER A 314 4.78 -11.68 1.85
N PHE A 315 4.48 -12.71 1.05
CA PHE A 315 5.01 -14.06 1.28
C PHE A 315 6.52 -14.15 1.02
N ALA A 316 7.03 -13.53 -0.03
CA ALA A 316 8.46 -13.51 -0.32
C ALA A 316 9.26 -12.85 0.82
N ILE A 317 8.75 -11.74 1.36
CA ILE A 317 9.32 -11.04 2.52
C ILE A 317 9.24 -11.92 3.78
N ALA A 318 8.07 -12.52 4.06
CA ALA A 318 7.89 -13.38 5.24
C ALA A 318 8.82 -14.61 5.24
N LEU A 319 9.05 -15.18 4.05
CA LEU A 319 9.95 -16.32 3.83
C LEU A 319 11.41 -15.89 3.64
N ARG A 320 11.69 -14.57 3.62
CA ARG A 320 13.03 -13.98 3.42
C ARG A 320 13.71 -14.47 2.14
N LEU A 321 12.94 -14.57 1.06
CA LEU A 321 13.42 -15.07 -0.23
C LEU A 321 14.37 -14.08 -0.88
N PRO A 322 15.57 -14.51 -1.34
CA PRO A 322 16.46 -13.63 -2.08
C PRO A 322 15.82 -13.21 -3.41
N LEU A 323 16.35 -12.15 -4.03
CA LEU A 323 15.77 -11.54 -5.23
C LEU A 323 15.49 -12.54 -6.38
N PRO A 324 16.38 -13.51 -6.70
CA PRO A 324 16.10 -14.52 -7.74
C PRO A 324 14.87 -15.38 -7.43
N GLU A 325 14.74 -15.85 -6.19
CA GLU A 325 13.62 -16.68 -5.75
C GLU A 325 12.32 -15.87 -5.66
N THR A 326 12.41 -14.60 -5.26
CA THR A 326 11.27 -13.68 -5.27
C THR A 326 10.75 -13.47 -6.69
N ARG A 327 11.65 -13.27 -7.67
CA ARG A 327 11.29 -13.14 -9.09
C ARG A 327 10.65 -14.41 -9.65
N GLU A 328 11.16 -15.57 -9.25
CA GLU A 328 10.57 -16.87 -9.61
C GLU A 328 9.14 -17.01 -9.05
N LEU A 329 8.94 -16.72 -7.76
CA LEU A 329 7.62 -16.79 -7.12
C LEU A 329 6.61 -15.82 -7.75
N LEU A 330 7.05 -14.59 -8.08
CA LEU A 330 6.25 -13.62 -8.81
C LEU A 330 5.87 -14.13 -10.22
N SER A 331 6.83 -14.72 -10.93
CA SER A 331 6.60 -15.28 -12.26
C SER A 331 5.54 -16.38 -12.25
N LYS A 332 5.58 -17.30 -11.26
CA LYS A 332 4.55 -18.33 -11.09
C LYS A 332 3.14 -17.78 -10.80
N ALA A 333 3.04 -16.54 -10.30
CA ALA A 333 1.79 -15.82 -10.10
C ALA A 333 1.41 -14.90 -11.28
N GLY A 334 2.23 -14.81 -12.32
CA GLY A 334 2.01 -13.96 -13.49
C GLY A 334 2.47 -12.51 -13.32
N PHE A 335 3.41 -12.25 -12.41
CA PHE A 335 3.97 -10.92 -12.15
C PHE A 335 5.49 -10.89 -12.37
N ALA A 336 6.03 -9.69 -12.56
CA ALA A 336 7.46 -9.41 -12.58
C ALA A 336 7.75 -8.10 -11.83
N LEU A 337 8.96 -7.93 -11.31
CA LEU A 337 9.43 -6.64 -10.79
C LEU A 337 9.85 -5.77 -11.99
N SER A 338 9.34 -4.54 -12.04
CA SER A 338 9.60 -3.60 -13.13
C SER A 338 10.30 -2.35 -12.61
N HIS A 339 11.43 -1.99 -13.24
CA HIS A 339 12.12 -0.73 -12.95
C HIS A 339 11.33 0.54 -13.34
N SER A 340 10.16 0.40 -13.99
CA SER A 340 9.23 1.51 -14.23
C SER A 340 8.25 1.77 -13.07
N SER A 341 8.28 0.91 -12.05
CA SER A 341 7.39 0.97 -10.89
C SER A 341 8.18 1.33 -9.65
N LYS A 342 7.86 2.48 -9.03
CA LYS A 342 8.47 2.89 -7.75
C LYS A 342 8.25 1.84 -6.66
N PHE A 343 7.05 1.26 -6.62
CA PHE A 343 6.73 0.14 -5.72
C PHE A 343 7.72 -1.02 -5.91
N ASP A 344 7.96 -1.46 -7.14
CA ASP A 344 8.88 -2.59 -7.39
C ASP A 344 10.33 -2.25 -7.05
N LEU A 345 10.80 -1.03 -7.39
CA LEU A 345 12.15 -0.58 -7.04
C LEU A 345 12.39 -0.52 -5.54
N ILE A 346 11.38 -0.08 -4.76
CA ILE A 346 11.46 -0.08 -3.30
C ILE A 346 11.59 -1.52 -2.80
N ILE A 347 10.76 -2.45 -3.30
CA ILE A 347 10.86 -3.87 -2.91
C ILE A 347 12.22 -4.45 -3.26
N GLU A 348 12.76 -4.19 -4.46
CA GLU A 348 14.10 -4.63 -4.86
C GLU A 348 15.18 -4.08 -3.93
N TYR A 349 15.14 -2.79 -3.62
CA TYR A 349 16.10 -2.13 -2.71
C TYR A 349 16.21 -2.84 -1.36
N PHE A 350 15.07 -3.20 -0.76
CA PHE A 350 15.03 -3.86 0.55
C PHE A 350 15.54 -5.30 0.47
N ILE A 351 15.10 -6.08 -0.52
CA ILE A 351 15.49 -7.48 -0.69
C ILE A 351 17.00 -7.59 -1.00
N GLU A 352 17.55 -6.74 -1.85
CA GLU A 352 18.99 -6.74 -2.20
C GLU A 352 19.88 -6.47 -0.98
N ARG A 353 19.39 -5.69 -0.02
CA ARG A 353 20.08 -5.38 1.24
C ARG A 353 19.82 -6.44 2.32
N GLY A 354 19.06 -7.49 2.02
CA GLY A 354 18.66 -8.51 2.97
C GLY A 354 17.73 -7.98 4.08
N ASN A 355 17.08 -6.84 3.84
CA ASN A 355 16.13 -6.27 4.77
C ASN A 355 14.72 -6.72 4.40
N TYR A 356 14.18 -7.62 5.22
CA TYR A 356 12.86 -8.22 5.06
C TYR A 356 11.88 -7.74 6.15
N ASP A 357 12.15 -6.58 6.75
CA ASP A 357 11.23 -5.99 7.70
C ASP A 357 10.05 -5.37 6.96
N VAL A 358 8.88 -6.02 7.04
CA VAL A 358 7.65 -5.58 6.37
C VAL A 358 7.25 -4.16 6.78
N PHE A 359 7.62 -3.74 8.00
CA PHE A 359 7.29 -2.42 8.49
C PHE A 359 8.17 -1.39 7.85
N GLU A 360 9.50 -1.52 7.90
CA GLU A 360 10.41 -0.58 7.22
C GLU A 360 10.11 -0.47 5.73
N ILE A 361 9.76 -1.60 5.09
CA ILE A 361 9.29 -1.61 3.70
C ILE A 361 8.00 -0.79 3.55
N ASN A 362 6.99 -1.03 4.39
CA ASN A 362 5.75 -0.27 4.36
C ASN A 362 5.93 1.22 4.69
N GLU A 363 6.86 1.58 5.58
CA GLU A 363 7.21 2.98 5.83
C GLU A 363 7.74 3.64 4.56
N ALA A 364 8.69 2.98 3.88
CA ALA A 364 9.21 3.47 2.62
C ALA A 364 8.11 3.58 1.56
N LEU A 365 7.35 2.51 1.34
CA LEU A 365 6.24 2.50 0.38
C LEU A 365 5.26 3.64 0.65
N PHE A 366 4.92 3.87 1.92
CA PHE A 366 4.07 4.97 2.35
C PHE A 366 4.64 6.34 1.95
N ALA A 367 5.91 6.60 2.23
CA ALA A 367 6.52 7.90 1.93
C ALA A 367 6.64 8.20 0.44
N PHE A 368 6.70 7.16 -0.40
CA PHE A 368 6.69 7.30 -1.86
C PHE A 368 5.27 7.22 -2.46
N ASP A 369 4.21 7.34 -1.65
CA ASP A 369 2.80 7.23 -2.04
C ASP A 369 2.50 5.91 -2.81
N GLN A 370 3.14 4.81 -2.43
CA GLN A 370 2.95 3.49 -3.03
C GLN A 370 1.97 2.62 -2.21
N PRO A 371 1.32 1.62 -2.84
CA PRO A 371 0.52 0.63 -2.11
C PRO A 371 1.36 -0.09 -1.06
N LEU A 372 0.80 -0.31 0.12
CA LEU A 372 1.48 -1.05 1.19
C LEU A 372 1.37 -2.57 0.95
N LEU A 373 2.34 -3.30 1.49
CA LEU A 373 2.24 -4.74 1.65
C LEU A 373 1.14 -5.06 2.66
N ALA A 374 0.37 -6.09 2.30
CA ALA A 374 -0.69 -6.63 3.13
C ALA A 374 -0.11 -7.19 4.41
#